data_AF-A0A6N7GDC7-F1
#
_entry.id   AF-A0A6N7GDC7-F1
#
_cell.length_a   1.000
_cell.length_b   1.000
_cell.length_c   1.000
_cell.angle_alpha   90.00
_cell.angle_beta   90.00
_cell.angle_gamma   90.00
#
_symmetry.space_group_name_H-M   'P 1'
#
loop_
_entity.id
_entity.type
_entity.pdbx_description
1 polymer ?
#
loop_
_entity_poly.entity_id
_entity_poly.type
_entity_poly.pdbx_seq_one_letter_code
_entity_poly.pdbx_strand_id
1 'polypeptide(L)'
;MAAWHSFNDTWEDVMASGNELGELVRRLRRRQRLTRRRLSDRVRRVSGDPAINPDRLREWELGRYVPDRYWRGWLAIALGVPRDSVDRAAAVADGRRRTRRRGQAADHRRAVASGSVAGGSV
;
A
#
# COMPACT_ATOMS: atom_id res chain seq x y z
N MET A 1 -5.34 -15.06 32.96
CA MET A 1 -5.40 -15.37 31.52
C MET A 1 -6.01 -14.18 30.78
N ALA A 2 -5.25 -13.09 30.57
CA ALA A 2 -5.79 -11.85 29.96
C ALA A 2 -4.68 -11.05 29.25
N ALA A 3 -4.03 -11.65 28.26
CA ALA A 3 -3.01 -10.98 27.44
C ALA A 3 -3.25 -11.09 25.92
N TRP A 4 -4.40 -11.61 25.49
CA TRP A 4 -4.74 -11.74 24.07
C TRP A 4 -5.53 -10.54 23.51
N HIS A 5 -6.25 -9.77 24.34
CA HIS A 5 -7.07 -8.65 23.86
C HIS A 5 -6.28 -7.36 23.59
N SER A 6 -5.24 -7.04 24.37
CA SER A 6 -4.46 -5.79 24.15
C SER A 6 -3.65 -5.79 22.84
N PHE A 7 -3.24 -6.97 22.35
CA PHE A 7 -2.63 -7.12 21.03
C PHE A 7 -3.67 -7.03 19.90
N ASN A 8 -4.95 -7.34 20.17
CA ASN A 8 -5.99 -7.51 19.16
C ASN A 8 -6.85 -6.24 18.91
N ASP A 9 -7.13 -5.43 19.94
CA ASP A 9 -7.92 -4.20 19.83
C ASP A 9 -7.25 -3.11 18.95
N THR A 10 -5.93 -3.19 18.77
CA THR A 10 -5.14 -2.08 18.19
C THR A 10 -5.01 -2.12 16.67
N TRP A 11 -5.34 -3.22 15.99
CA TRP A 11 -5.33 -3.27 14.52
C TRP A 11 -6.73 -3.09 13.92
N GLU A 12 -7.80 -3.46 14.62
CA GLU A 12 -9.18 -3.20 14.18
C GLU A 12 -9.42 -1.71 13.90
N ASP A 13 -8.92 -0.80 14.75
CA ASP A 13 -8.94 0.66 14.53
C ASP A 13 -8.17 1.10 13.25
N VAL A 14 -6.98 0.52 12.99
CA VAL A 14 -6.22 0.80 11.75
C VAL A 14 -6.97 0.29 10.52
N MET A 15 -7.67 -0.84 10.67
CA MET A 15 -8.41 -1.50 9.61
C MET A 15 -9.76 -0.83 9.32
N ALA A 16 -10.45 -0.35 10.34
CA ALA A 16 -11.72 0.38 10.25
C ALA A 16 -11.56 1.74 9.55
N SER A 17 -10.34 2.29 9.56
CA SER A 17 -9.99 3.55 8.91
C SER A 17 -10.07 3.54 7.37
N GLY A 18 -10.34 2.39 6.71
CA GLY A 18 -10.44 2.32 5.24
C GLY A 18 -9.15 2.68 4.51
N ASN A 19 -8.00 2.39 5.13
CA ASN A 19 -6.68 2.79 4.64
C ASN A 19 -6.30 2.05 3.34
N GLU A 20 -5.60 2.75 2.44
CA GLU A 20 -4.85 2.09 1.37
C GLU A 20 -3.74 1.23 2.00
N LEU A 21 -3.38 0.13 1.34
CA LEU A 21 -2.38 -0.82 1.84
C LEU A 21 -1.06 -0.16 2.30
N GLY A 22 -0.55 0.81 1.55
CA GLY A 22 0.67 1.52 1.91
C GLY A 22 0.58 2.24 3.26
N GLU A 23 -0.56 2.88 3.50
CA GLU A 23 -0.83 3.56 4.76
C GLU A 23 -1.02 2.55 5.90
N LEU A 24 -1.72 1.45 5.66
CA LEU A 24 -1.88 0.36 6.62
C LEU A 24 -0.51 -0.17 7.08
N VAL A 25 0.36 -0.53 6.14
CA VAL A 25 1.72 -1.02 6.41
C VAL A 25 2.51 0.02 7.21
N ARG A 26 2.46 1.29 6.81
CA ARG A 26 3.16 2.38 7.51
C ARG A 26 2.68 2.56 8.95
N ARG A 27 1.36 2.53 9.18
CA ARG A 27 0.75 2.70 10.51
C ARG A 27 1.10 1.52 11.42
N LEU A 28 0.91 0.28 10.96
CA LEU A 28 1.25 -0.92 11.72
C LEU A 28 2.74 -0.96 12.06
N ARG A 29 3.61 -0.64 11.09
CA ARG A 29 5.05 -0.55 11.32
C ARG A 29 5.39 0.46 12.41
N ARG A 30 4.81 1.66 12.37
CA ARG A 30 5.03 2.71 13.38
C ARG A 30 4.49 2.31 14.75
N ARG A 31 3.30 1.69 14.83
CA ARG A 31 2.74 1.16 16.07
C ARG A 31 3.65 0.12 16.71
N GLN A 32 4.26 -0.77 15.92
CA GLN A 32 5.24 -1.76 16.39
C GLN A 32 6.67 -1.17 16.59
N ARG A 33 6.86 0.15 16.45
CA ARG A 33 8.16 0.83 16.54
C ARG A 33 9.24 0.23 15.62
N LEU A 34 8.82 -0.30 14.48
CA LEU A 34 9.71 -0.89 13.50
C LEU A 34 10.24 0.18 12.54
N THR A 35 11.53 0.12 12.24
CA THR A 35 12.09 0.81 11.06
C THR A 35 11.74 0.01 9.80
N ARG A 36 11.83 0.62 8.61
CA ARG A 36 11.64 -0.11 7.35
C ARG A 36 12.61 -1.27 7.22
N ARG A 37 13.86 -1.07 7.63
CA ARG A 37 14.89 -2.13 7.69
C ARG A 37 14.47 -3.29 8.58
N ARG A 38 14.01 -3.01 9.80
CA ARG A 38 13.52 -4.06 10.71
C ARG A 38 12.32 -4.81 10.15
N LEU A 39 11.40 -4.11 9.46
CA LEU A 39 10.28 -4.75 8.79
C LEU A 39 10.74 -5.61 7.60
N SER A 40 11.65 -5.13 6.75
CA SER A 40 12.18 -5.93 5.64
C SER A 40 12.91 -7.16 6.13
N ASP A 41 13.68 -7.04 7.22
CA ASP A 41 14.37 -8.17 7.83
C ASP A 41 13.37 -9.20 8.37
N ARG A 42 12.24 -8.74 8.94
CA ARG A 42 11.16 -9.63 9.40
C ARG A 42 10.46 -10.33 8.25
N VAL A 43 10.13 -9.61 7.18
CA VAL A 43 9.54 -10.19 5.96
C VAL A 43 10.50 -11.20 5.32
N ARG A 44 11.80 -10.88 5.24
CA ARG A 44 12.83 -11.79 4.74
C ARG A 44 12.91 -13.06 5.55
N ARG A 45 12.91 -12.96 6.89
CA ARG A 45 12.92 -14.13 7.77
C ARG A 45 11.71 -15.06 7.57
N VAL A 46 10.52 -14.52 7.31
CA VAL A 46 9.31 -15.35 7.15
C VAL A 46 9.11 -15.86 5.73
N SER A 47 9.56 -15.12 4.71
CA SER A 47 9.40 -15.50 3.29
C SER A 47 10.57 -16.31 2.73
N GLY A 48 11.76 -16.21 3.34
CA GLY A 48 13.01 -16.73 2.79
C GLY A 48 13.53 -15.94 1.58
N ASP A 49 12.79 -14.95 1.07
CA ASP A 49 13.12 -14.25 -0.16
C ASP A 49 14.00 -13.01 0.12
N PRO A 50 15.25 -12.95 -0.40
CA PRO A 50 16.15 -11.83 -0.19
C PRO A 50 15.75 -10.56 -0.97
N ALA A 51 14.87 -10.67 -1.99
CA ALA A 51 14.48 -9.57 -2.86
C ALA A 51 13.65 -8.48 -2.14
N ILE A 52 13.12 -8.78 -0.95
CA ILE A 52 12.51 -7.75 -0.11
C ILE A 52 13.58 -6.86 0.52
N ASN A 53 13.41 -5.55 0.39
CA ASN A 53 14.33 -4.55 0.91
C ASN A 53 13.58 -3.30 1.44
N PRO A 54 14.26 -2.40 2.16
CA PRO A 54 13.62 -1.22 2.75
C PRO A 54 13.02 -0.24 1.73
N ASP A 55 13.59 -0.16 0.52
CA ASP A 55 13.12 0.73 -0.54
C ASP A 55 11.84 0.23 -1.17
N ARG A 56 11.72 -1.09 -1.39
CA ARG A 56 10.47 -1.73 -1.81
C ARG A 56 9.35 -1.46 -0.79
N LEU A 57 9.66 -1.55 0.51
CA LEU A 57 8.70 -1.15 1.56
C LEU A 57 8.36 0.34 1.51
N ARG A 58 9.34 1.22 1.25
CA ARG A 58 9.11 2.66 1.08
C ARG A 58 8.16 2.93 -0.10
N GLU A 59 8.36 2.28 -1.24
CA GLU A 59 7.51 2.42 -2.42
C GLU A 59 6.08 1.94 -2.15
N TRP A 60 5.91 0.88 -1.34
CA TRP A 60 4.59 0.43 -0.89
C TRP A 60 3.95 1.43 0.06
N GLU A 61 4.68 1.91 1.08
CA GLU A 61 4.18 2.87 2.06
C GLU A 61 3.76 4.20 1.44
N LEU A 62 4.45 4.64 0.39
CA LEU A 62 4.11 5.83 -0.37
C LEU A 62 2.97 5.60 -1.38
N GLY A 63 2.48 4.36 -1.49
CA GLY A 63 1.46 4.00 -2.46
C GLY A 63 1.94 4.10 -3.92
N ARG A 64 3.26 4.07 -4.16
CA ARG A 64 3.88 4.10 -5.50
C ARG A 64 3.89 2.73 -6.18
N TYR A 65 3.83 1.66 -5.40
CA TYR A 65 3.55 0.31 -5.88
C TYR A 65 2.62 -0.43 -4.92
N VAL A 66 1.67 -1.21 -5.46
CA VAL A 66 0.81 -2.09 -4.66
C VAL A 66 1.39 -3.51 -4.76
N PRO A 67 1.81 -4.14 -3.66
CA PRO A 67 2.33 -5.49 -3.69
C PRO A 67 1.31 -6.50 -4.19
N ASP A 68 1.83 -7.49 -4.92
CA ASP A 68 1.09 -8.64 -5.39
C ASP A 68 0.57 -9.53 -4.24
N ARG A 69 -0.26 -10.52 -4.60
CA ARG A 69 -0.88 -11.44 -3.65
C ARG A 69 0.14 -12.27 -2.84
N TYR A 70 1.32 -12.51 -3.38
CA TYR A 70 2.39 -13.25 -2.72
C TYR A 70 2.98 -12.42 -1.58
N TRP A 71 3.39 -11.18 -1.86
CA TRP A 71 3.92 -10.26 -0.85
C TRP A 71 2.91 -9.87 0.22
N ARG A 72 1.61 -9.80 -0.14
CA ARG A 72 0.54 -9.54 0.85
C ARG A 72 0.45 -10.62 1.93
N GLY A 73 0.66 -11.89 1.57
CA GLY A 73 0.69 -12.99 2.54
C GLY A 73 1.84 -12.85 3.54
N TRP A 74 3.04 -12.57 3.04
CA TRP A 74 4.22 -12.38 3.89
C TRP A 74 4.16 -11.12 4.75
N LEU A 75 3.56 -10.04 4.25
CA LEU A 75 3.28 -8.83 5.03
C LEU A 75 2.31 -9.12 6.17
N ALA A 76 1.25 -9.88 5.93
CA ALA A 76 0.29 -10.26 6.96
C ALA A 76 0.98 -11.01 8.11
N ILE A 77 1.81 -12.02 7.77
CA ILE A 77 2.60 -12.79 8.75
C ILE A 77 3.61 -11.90 9.48
N ALA A 78 4.37 -11.08 8.74
CA ALA A 78 5.40 -10.22 9.32
C ALA A 78 4.83 -9.10 10.19
N LEU A 79 3.61 -8.64 9.93
CA LEU A 79 2.93 -7.63 10.75
C LEU A 79 2.06 -8.26 11.83
N GLY A 80 1.81 -9.57 11.79
CA GLY A 80 0.94 -10.28 12.72
C GLY A 80 -0.53 -9.88 12.59
N VAL A 81 -0.99 -9.64 11.35
CA VAL A 81 -2.37 -9.23 11.06
C VAL A 81 -3.06 -10.24 10.14
N PRO A 82 -4.40 -10.33 10.14
CA PRO A 82 -5.12 -11.20 9.21
C PRO A 82 -4.81 -10.88 7.74
N ARG A 83 -4.73 -11.90 6.88
CA ARG A 83 -4.48 -11.70 5.44
C ARG A 83 -5.57 -10.89 4.76
N ASP A 84 -6.83 -11.15 5.11
CA ASP A 84 -8.00 -10.48 4.50
C ASP A 84 -7.97 -8.97 4.74
N SER A 85 -7.39 -8.54 5.85
CA SER A 85 -7.15 -7.15 6.16
C SER A 85 -6.19 -6.51 5.16
N VAL A 86 -5.05 -7.16 4.89
CA VAL A 86 -4.08 -6.72 3.89
C VAL A 86 -4.69 -6.71 2.48
N ASP A 87 -5.46 -7.74 2.13
CA ASP A 87 -6.11 -7.86 0.82
C ASP A 87 -7.20 -6.77 0.61
N ARG A 88 -8.02 -6.46 1.62
CA ARG A 88 -8.99 -5.35 1.57
C ARG A 88 -8.31 -4.00 1.37
N ALA A 89 -7.25 -3.72 2.11
CA ALA A 89 -6.49 -2.48 1.97
C ALA A 89 -5.82 -2.35 0.59
N ALA A 90 -5.41 -3.48 -0.02
CA ALA A 90 -4.90 -3.50 -1.39
C ALA A 90 -5.99 -3.19 -2.42
N ALA A 91 -7.20 -3.73 -2.24
CA ALA A 91 -8.35 -3.40 -3.09
C ALA A 91 -8.70 -1.91 -3.05
N VAL A 92 -8.63 -1.27 -1.87
CA VAL A 92 -8.80 0.18 -1.72
C VAL A 92 -7.73 0.94 -2.52
N ALA A 93 -6.46 0.53 -2.42
CA ALA A 93 -5.36 1.14 -3.17
C ALA A 93 -5.54 1.03 -4.69
N ASP A 94 -5.98 -0.13 -5.18
CA ASP A 94 -6.28 -0.34 -6.59
C ASP A 94 -7.45 0.53 -7.06
N GLY A 95 -8.52 0.64 -6.26
CA GLY A 95 -9.63 1.54 -6.52
C GLY A 95 -9.17 2.99 -6.66
N ARG A 96 -8.40 3.50 -5.69
CA ARG A 96 -7.88 4.89 -5.70
C ARG A 96 -6.99 5.14 -6.94
N ARG A 97 -6.15 4.17 -7.31
CA ARG A 97 -5.31 4.25 -8.53
C ARG A 97 -6.12 4.32 -9.81
N ARG A 98 -7.18 3.51 -9.93
CA ARG A 98 -8.08 3.54 -11.10
C ARG A 98 -8.76 4.90 -11.22
N THR A 99 -9.25 5.45 -10.11
CA THR A 99 -9.86 6.79 -10.08
C THR A 99 -8.85 7.89 -10.48
N ARG A 100 -7.63 7.86 -9.94
CA ARG A 100 -6.56 8.82 -10.31
C ARG A 100 -6.22 8.76 -11.80
N ARG A 101 -6.06 7.56 -12.36
CA ARG A 101 -5.79 7.38 -13.81
C ARG A 101 -6.94 7.89 -14.68
N ARG A 102 -8.19 7.66 -14.28
CA ARG A 102 -9.37 8.18 -15.00
C ARG A 102 -9.40 9.70 -15.01
N GLY A 103 -9.12 10.34 -13.87
CA GLY A 103 -9.00 11.79 -13.77
C GLY A 103 -7.90 12.35 -14.68
N GLN A 104 -6.69 11.79 -14.59
CA GLN A 104 -5.56 12.18 -15.45
C GLN A 104 -5.85 12.02 -16.95
N ALA A 105 -6.53 10.95 -17.35
CA ALA A 105 -6.94 10.74 -18.75
C ALA A 105 -8.04 11.73 -19.20
N ALA A 106 -8.89 12.21 -18.29
CA ALA A 106 -9.85 13.26 -18.58
C ALA A 106 -9.16 14.62 -18.70
N ASP A 107 -8.23 14.93 -17.80
CA ASP A 107 -7.44 16.17 -17.81
C ASP A 107 -6.56 16.25 -19.07
N HIS A 108 -5.88 15.17 -19.44
CA HIS A 108 -5.08 15.11 -20.66
C HIS A 108 -5.94 15.32 -21.92
N ARG A 109 -7.12 14.67 -22.00
CA ARG A 109 -8.08 14.89 -23.09
C ARG A 109 -8.59 16.33 -23.16
N ARG A 110 -8.82 16.96 -22.02
CA ARG A 110 -9.19 18.38 -21.97
C ARG A 110 -8.05 19.27 -22.46
N ALA A 111 -6.82 19.01 -22.02
CA ALA A 111 -5.64 19.76 -22.42
C ALA A 111 -5.40 19.72 -23.94
N VAL A 112 -5.53 18.55 -24.59
CA VAL A 112 -5.42 18.44 -26.06
C VAL A 112 -6.58 19.11 -26.80
N ALA A 113 -7.79 19.11 -26.25
CA ALA A 113 -8.93 19.81 -26.85
C ALA A 113 -8.85 21.34 -26.69
N SER A 114 -8.21 21.84 -25.62
CA SER A 114 -7.92 23.26 -25.43
C SER A 114 -6.64 23.74 -26.13
N GLY A 115 -5.82 22.81 -26.65
CA GLY A 115 -4.67 23.11 -27.48
C GLY A 115 -5.10 23.41 -28.91
N SER A 116 -5.32 24.70 -29.19
CA SER A 116 -5.44 25.25 -30.54
C SER A 116 -4.40 24.64 -31.47
N VAL A 117 -4.86 23.99 -32.55
CA VAL A 117 -4.09 23.65 -33.74
C VAL A 117 -3.62 24.95 -34.40
N ALA A 118 -2.59 25.58 -33.83
CA ALA A 118 -1.77 26.58 -34.50
C ALA A 118 -0.73 25.82 -35.34
N GLY A 119 -1.17 25.29 -36.47
CA GLY A 119 -0.31 24.53 -37.37
C GLY A 119 -1.06 24.17 -38.64
N GLY A 120 -1.15 25.11 -39.57
CA GLY A 120 -1.61 24.83 -40.92
C GLY A 120 -2.25 26.02 -41.61
N SER A 121 -1.44 26.89 -42.19
CA SER A 121 -1.73 27.44 -43.51
C SER A 121 -0.43 27.78 -44.22
N VAL A 122 -0.47 27.46 -45.51
CA VAL A 122 0.53 27.39 -46.57
C VAL A 122 1.36 28.64 -46.80
#